data_AF-A0A2N3EXI3-F1
#
_entry.id   AF-A0A2N3EXI3-F1
#
_cell.length_a   1.000
_cell.length_b   1.000
_cell.length_c   1.000
_cell.angle_alpha   90.00
_cell.angle_beta   90.00
_cell.angle_gamma   90.00
#
_symmetry.space_group_name_H-M   'P 1'
#
loop_
_entity.id
_entity.type
_entity.pdbx_description
1 polymer ?
#
loop_
_entity_poly.entity_id
_entity_poly.type
_entity_poly.pdbx_seq_one_letter_code
_entity_poly.pdbx_strand_id
1 'polypeptide(L)' 'MTKRKTHTPEFKAKVALEAIREEMTLAELSKKYGVHPNQISTWKRLRKGI' A
#
# COMPACT_ATOMS: atom_id res chain seq x y z
N MET A 1 -4.89 20.57 12.65
CA MET A 1 -4.21 19.30 12.97
C MET A 1 -4.73 18.22 12.03
N THR A 2 -3.96 17.82 11.03
CA THR A 2 -4.39 16.81 10.04
C THR A 2 -4.44 15.44 10.72
N LYS A 3 -5.66 14.90 10.89
CA LYS A 3 -5.85 13.51 11.35
C LYS A 3 -5.15 12.59 10.36
N ARG A 4 -3.97 12.09 10.72
CA ARG A 4 -3.29 11.02 9.98
C ARG A 4 -4.24 9.83 9.97
N LYS A 5 -4.81 9.49 8.81
CA LYS A 5 -5.56 8.25 8.63
C LYS A 5 -4.58 7.10 8.84
N THR A 6 -4.61 6.51 10.03
CA THR A 6 -3.80 5.34 10.36
C THR A 6 -4.44 4.13 9.70
N HIS A 7 -3.83 3.63 8.64
CA HIS A 7 -4.21 2.33 8.07
C HIS A 7 -3.76 1.22 9.01
N THR A 8 -4.62 0.23 9.24
CA THR A 8 -4.32 -0.93 10.07
C THR A 8 -3.16 -1.73 9.45
N PRO A 9 -2.32 -2.40 10.27
CA PRO A 9 -1.22 -3.20 9.77
C PRO A 9 -1.70 -4.30 8.80
N GLU A 10 -2.86 -4.90 9.04
CA GLU A 10 -3.49 -5.89 8.13
C GLU A 10 -3.81 -5.30 6.76
N PHE A 11 -4.36 -4.08 6.72
CA PHE A 11 -4.67 -3.39 5.46
C PHE A 11 -3.40 -3.09 4.68
N LYS A 12 -2.37 -2.56 5.33
CA LYS A 12 -1.06 -2.31 4.72
C LYS A 12 -0.45 -3.61 4.18
N ALA A 13 -0.55 -4.69 4.94
CA ALA A 13 -0.05 -6.02 4.57
C ALA A 13 -0.76 -6.58 3.34
N LYS A 14 -2.09 -6.44 3.25
CA LYS A 14 -2.90 -6.85 2.09
C LYS A 14 -2.51 -6.07 0.83
N VAL A 15 -2.47 -4.74 0.94
CA VAL A 15 -2.12 -3.85 -0.18
C VAL A 15 -0.67 -4.08 -0.64
N ALA A 16 0.26 -4.30 0.29
CA ALA A 16 1.65 -4.65 -0.03
C ALA A 16 1.77 -6.02 -0.71
N LEU A 17 0.98 -7.02 -0.32
CA LEU A 17 0.96 -8.33 -0.98
C LEU A 17 0.47 -8.24 -2.42
N GLU A 18 -0.63 -7.54 -2.67
CA GLU A 18 -1.11 -7.32 -4.05
C GLU A 18 -0.09 -6.53 -4.86
N ALA A 19 0.60 -5.55 -4.26
CA ALA A 19 1.67 -4.80 -4.92
C ALA A 19 2.93 -5.66 -5.20
N ILE A 20 3.22 -6.67 -4.37
CA ILE A 20 4.34 -7.62 -4.55
C ILE A 20 3.99 -8.69 -5.57
N ARG A 21 2.72 -9.12 -5.64
CA ARG A 21 2.24 -10.06 -6.65
C ARG A 21 2.25 -9.48 -8.06
N GLU A 22 2.43 -8.16 -8.19
CA GLU A 22 2.50 -7.42 -9.47
C GLU A 22 1.26 -7.63 -10.37
N GLU A 23 0.17 -8.10 -9.76
CA GLU A 23 -1.11 -8.38 -10.40
C GLU A 23 -1.91 -7.08 -10.64
N MET A 24 -1.58 -6.01 -9.90
CA MET A 24 -2.11 -4.67 -10.08
C MET A 24 -0.99 -3.64 -9.96
N THR A 25 -1.06 -2.60 -10.78
CA THR A 25 -0.11 -1.48 -10.69
C THR A 25 -0.36 -0.65 -9.42
N LEU A 26 0.64 0.10 -8.96
CA LEU A 26 0.49 1.00 -7.81
C LEU A 26 -0.66 2.01 -8.02
N ALA A 27 -0.91 2.43 -9.26
CA ALA A 27 -1.99 3.34 -9.62
C ALA A 27 -3.37 2.68 -9.50
N GLU A 28 -3.49 1.40 -9.86
CA GLU A 28 -4.75 0.65 -9.72
C GLU A 28 -5.05 0.32 -8.27
N LEU A 29 -4.04 -0.14 -7.52
CA LEU A 29 -4.14 -0.32 -6.07
C LEU A 29 -4.51 1.00 -5.38
N SER A 30 -3.97 2.12 -5.87
CA SER A 30 -4.31 3.44 -5.38
C SER A 30 -5.79 3.78 -5.58
N LYS A 31 -6.33 3.54 -6.78
CA LYS A 31 -7.76 3.75 -7.07
C LYS A 31 -8.65 2.79 -6.29
N LYS A 32 -8.28 1.50 -6.21
CA LYS A 32 -9.05 0.43 -5.55
C LYS A 32 -9.18 0.65 -4.05
N TYR A 33 -8.09 1.07 -3.40
CA TYR A 33 -8.01 1.20 -1.95
C TYR A 33 -8.07 2.65 -1.45
N GLY A 34 -8.08 3.63 -2.36
CA GLY A 34 -8.03 5.05 -2.00
C GLY A 34 -6.71 5.46 -1.31
N VAL A 35 -5.63 4.72 -1.58
CA VAL A 35 -4.32 4.92 -0.94
C VAL A 35 -3.39 5.60 -1.94
N HIS A 36 -2.54 6.52 -1.49
CA HIS A 36 -1.58 7.17 -2.38
C HIS A 36 -0.51 6.16 -2.90
N PRO A 37 -0.11 6.17 -4.18
CA PRO A 37 0.87 5.23 -4.75
C PRO A 37 2.20 5.18 -3.98
N ASN A 38 2.69 6.33 -3.50
CA ASN A 38 3.88 6.38 -2.64
C ASN A 38 3.73 5.56 -1.36
N GLN A 39 2.55 5.57 -0.70
CA GLN A 39 2.34 4.78 0.51
C GLN A 39 2.39 3.27 0.21
N ILE A 40 1.81 2.88 -0.92
CA ILE A 40 1.83 1.48 -1.39
C ILE A 40 3.27 1.05 -1.68
N SER A 41 4.06 1.90 -2.34
CA SER A 41 5.48 1.67 -2.59
C SER A 41 6.27 1.50 -1.29
N THR A 42 6.02 2.36 -0.29
CA THR A 42 6.63 2.23 1.04
C THR A 42 6.27 0.89 1.71
N TRP A 43 5.00 0.47 1.66
CA TRP A 43 4.58 -0.81 2.26
C TRP A 43 5.12 -2.02 1.50
N LYS A 44 5.20 -1.94 0.17
CA LYS A 44 5.87 -2.94 -0.69
C LYS A 44 7.33 -3.10 -0.27
N ARG A 45 8.06 -1.98 -0.11
CA ARG A 45 9.46 -2.00 0.34
C ARG A 45 9.63 -2.59 1.74
N LEU A 46 8.82 -2.13 2.70
CA LEU A 46 8.81 -2.64 4.09
C LEU A 46 8.64 -4.17 4.15
N ARG A 47 7.82 -4.72 3.27
CA ARG A 47 7.57 -6.16 3.21
C ARG A 47 8.61 -6.94 2.41
N LYS A 48 9.23 -6.31 1.40
CA LYS A 48 10.32 -6.94 0.61
C LYS A 48 11.64 -6.98 1.38
N GLY A 49 11.76 -6.24 2.49
CA GLY A 49 12.96 -6.25 3.35
C GLY A 49 14.20 -5.65 2.70
N ILE A 50 14.02 -4.80 1.68
CA ILE A 50 15.08 -4.08 0.94
C ILE A 50 15.13 -2.62 1.37
#